data_AF-A0A257LGX0-F1
#
_entry.id   AF-A0A257LGX0-F1
#
_cell.length_a   1.000
_cell.length_b   1.000
_cell.length_c   1.000
_cell.angle_alpha   90.00
_cell.angle_beta   90.00
_cell.angle_gamma   90.00
#
_symmetry.space_group_name_H-M   'P 1'
#
loop_
_entity.id
_entity.type
_entity.pdbx_description
1 polymer ?
#
loop_
_entity_poly.entity_id
_entity_poly.type
_entity_poly.pdbx_seq_one_letter_code
_entity_poly.pdbx_strand_id
1 'polypeptide(L)' 'AGRSSAQVVSVGPENAFVVLNYGSARGATLDQRFAVRSGSELIASVRISDVRSQFSIAQVEPDSLRGVLHKGDLAILTP' A
#
# COMPACT_ATOMS: atom_id res chain seq x y z
N ALA A 1 -12.40 15.27 6.10
CA ALA A 1 -11.57 14.79 4.98
C ALA A 1 -11.52 13.27 5.03
N GLY A 2 -12.14 12.59 4.05
CA GLY A 2 -12.27 11.13 4.05
C GLY A 2 -10.90 10.47 4.06
N ARG A 3 -10.64 9.59 5.03
CA ARG A 3 -9.39 8.83 5.09
C ARG A 3 -9.40 7.85 3.92
N SER A 4 -8.63 8.13 2.86
CA SER A 4 -8.42 7.19 1.76
C SER A 4 -7.58 6.01 2.26
N SER A 5 -8.24 5.05 2.91
CA SER A 5 -7.63 3.82 3.41
C SER A 5 -7.84 2.66 2.44
N ALA A 6 -6.84 1.79 2.41
CA ALA A 6 -6.77 0.58 1.63
C ALA A 6 -6.27 -0.57 2.51
N GLN A 7 -6.37 -1.78 2.01
CA GLN A 7 -5.88 -2.98 2.67
C GLN A 7 -4.95 -3.73 1.72
N VAL A 8 -3.86 -4.26 2.29
CA VAL A 8 -2.97 -5.17 1.60
C VAL A 8 -3.70 -6.48 1.35
N VAL A 9 -3.97 -6.80 0.09
CA VAL A 9 -4.64 -8.06 -0.30
C VAL A 9 -3.64 -9.15 -0.68
N SER A 10 -2.42 -8.77 -1.06
CA SER A 10 -1.32 -9.66 -1.36
C SER A 10 0.03 -8.95 -1.17
N VAL A 11 1.07 -9.73 -0.87
CA VAL A 11 2.45 -9.27 -0.74
C VAL A 11 3.29 -10.00 -1.77
N GLY A 12 4.09 -9.25 -2.52
CA GLY A 12 5.02 -9.78 -3.50
C GLY A 12 6.22 -10.49 -2.84
N PRO A 13 7.02 -11.22 -3.63
CA PRO A 13 8.24 -11.86 -3.13
C PRO A 13 9.17 -10.85 -2.48
N GLU A 14 9.85 -11.28 -1.41
CA GLU A 14 10.83 -10.48 -0.67
C GLU A 14 10.31 -9.13 -0.14
N ASN A 15 8.99 -8.97 0.01
CA ASN A 15 8.35 -7.70 0.35
C ASN A 15 8.66 -6.58 -0.67
N ALA A 16 8.94 -6.90 -1.94
CA ALA A 16 9.27 -5.88 -2.94
C ALA A 16 8.09 -4.99 -3.33
N PHE A 17 6.87 -5.54 -3.33
CA PHE A 17 5.64 -4.81 -3.62
C PHE A 17 4.45 -5.38 -2.86
N VAL A 18 3.36 -4.64 -2.82
CA VAL A 18 2.06 -5.06 -2.28
C VAL A 18 0.96 -4.79 -3.28
N VAL A 19 -0.10 -5.58 -3.21
CA VAL A 19 -1.34 -5.32 -3.93
C VAL A 19 -2.34 -4.71 -2.96
N LEU A 20 -2.89 -3.55 -3.30
CA LEU A 20 -3.89 -2.84 -2.51
C LEU A 20 -5.27 -2.96 -3.14
N ASN A 21 -6.33 -3.08 -2.32
CA ASN A 21 -7.72 -2.98 -2.78
C ASN A 21 -8.17 -1.54 -3.07
N TYR A 22 -7.29 -0.77 -3.71
CA TYR A 22 -7.45 0.64 -4.02
C TYR A 22 -7.04 0.88 -5.48
N GLY A 23 -8.00 0.81 -6.37
CA GLY A 23 -7.83 1.05 -7.81
C GLY A 23 -8.32 2.42 -8.25
N SER A 24 -8.30 2.66 -9.57
CA SER A 24 -8.74 3.92 -10.18
C SER A 24 -10.20 4.24 -9.87
N ALA A 25 -11.06 3.23 -9.68
CA ALA A 25 -12.46 3.43 -9.26
C ALA A 25 -12.60 4.08 -7.87
N ARG A 26 -11.52 4.07 -7.06
CA ARG A 26 -11.45 4.71 -5.74
C ARG A 26 -10.52 5.93 -5.72
N GLY A 27 -10.01 6.35 -6.89
CA GLY A 27 -9.12 7.50 -7.03
C GLY A 27 -7.63 7.20 -6.90
N ALA A 28 -7.21 5.94 -7.08
CA ALA A 28 -5.79 5.61 -7.13
C ALA A 28 -5.11 6.27 -8.34
N THR A 29 -3.94 6.87 -8.09
CA THR A 29 -3.07 7.45 -9.12
C THR A 29 -1.67 6.86 -9.01
N LEU A 30 -0.90 6.94 -10.09
CA LEU A 30 0.53 6.67 -10.03
C LEU A 30 1.23 7.61 -9.05
N ASP A 31 2.34 7.14 -8.49
CA ASP A 31 3.19 7.86 -7.52
C ASP A 31 2.54 8.22 -6.18
N GLN A 32 1.27 7.89 -5.97
CA GLN A 32 0.62 8.02 -4.67
C GLN A 32 1.32 7.14 -3.63
N ARG A 33 1.51 7.69 -2.43
CA ARG A 33 2.18 7.01 -1.32
C ARG A 33 1.20 6.58 -0.25
N PHE A 34 1.45 5.40 0.30
CA PHE A 34 0.71 4.86 1.43
C PHE A 34 1.67 4.45 2.54
N ALA A 35 1.25 4.71 3.78
CA ALA A 35 1.87 4.15 4.97
C ALA A 35 1.15 2.84 5.31
N VAL A 36 1.88 1.72 5.26
CA VAL A 36 1.36 0.41 5.64
C VAL A 36 1.61 0.16 7.12
N ARG A 37 0.55 -0.18 7.85
CA ARG A 37 0.55 -0.39 9.29
C ARG A 37 0.00 -1.75 9.64
N SER A 38 0.62 -2.40 10.62
CA SER A 38 0.09 -3.58 11.28
C SER A 38 -0.26 -3.20 12.71
N GLY A 39 -1.55 -3.15 13.02
CA GLY A 39 -2.04 -2.56 14.27
C GLY A 39 -1.63 -1.08 14.40
N SER A 40 -0.84 -0.76 15.43
CA SER A 40 -0.34 0.60 15.68
C SER A 40 1.02 0.87 15.04
N GLU A 41 1.73 -0.15 14.56
CA GLU A 41 3.11 -0.02 14.07
C GLU A 41 3.15 0.33 12.58
N LEU A 42 4.06 1.23 12.20
CA LEU A 42 4.37 1.52 10.80
C LEU A 42 5.38 0.48 10.29
N ILE A 43 4.96 -0.32 9.32
CA ILE A 43 5.76 -1.41 8.76
C ILE A 43 6.57 -0.95 7.55
N ALA A 44 5.93 -0.21 6.64
CA ALA A 44 6.58 0.26 5.42
C ALA A 44 5.87 1.47 4.82
N SER A 45 6.57 2.18 3.95
CA SER A 45 5.98 3.11 2.99
C SER A 45 5.97 2.46 1.61
N VAL A 46 4.86 2.57 0.90
CA VAL A 46 4.69 2.03 -0.45
C VAL A 46 4.27 3.11 -1.42
N ARG A 47 4.68 2.98 -2.68
CA ARG A 47 4.33 3.90 -3.77
C ARG A 47 3.64 3.16 -4.90
N ILE A 48 2.49 3.65 -5.34
CA ILE A 48 1.74 3.06 -6.45
C ILE A 48 2.57 3.13 -7.74
N SER A 49 2.80 1.97 -8.35
CA SER A 49 3.48 1.82 -9.65
C SER A 49 2.58 1.34 -10.78
N ASP A 50 1.45 0.70 -10.46
CA ASP A 50 0.45 0.25 -11.43
C ASP A 50 -0.95 0.44 -10.85
N VAL A 51 -1.88 0.96 -11.65
CA VAL A 51 -3.28 1.18 -11.25
C VAL A 51 -4.20 0.39 -12.16
N ARG A 52 -5.04 -0.44 -11.55
CA ARG A 52 -6.16 -1.14 -12.21
C ARG A 52 -7.48 -0.61 -11.68
N SER A 53 -8.59 -1.07 -12.25
CA SER A 53 -9.92 -0.59 -11.88
C SER A 53 -10.24 -0.78 -10.39
N GLN A 54 -9.96 -1.97 -9.84
CA GLN A 54 -10.31 -2.32 -8.45
C GLN A 54 -9.10 -2.40 -7.51
N PHE A 55 -7.89 -2.60 -8.06
CA PHE A 55 -6.66 -2.83 -7.31
C PHE A 55 -5.54 -1.95 -7.84
N SER A 56 -4.49 -1.79 -7.05
CA SER A 56 -3.21 -1.21 -7.48
C SER A 56 -2.05 -2.05 -6.97
N ILE A 57 -0.93 -1.95 -7.67
CA ILE A 57 0.36 -2.48 -7.23
C ILE A 57 1.17 -1.31 -6.70
N ALA A 58 1.68 -1.44 -5.49
CA ALA A 58 2.55 -0.45 -4.87
C ALA A 58 3.89 -1.07 -4.50
N GLN A 59 4.99 -0.45 -4.94
CA GLN A 59 6.35 -0.86 -4.61
C GLN A 59 6.67 -0.45 -3.18
N VAL A 60 7.35 -1.30 -2.43
CA VAL A 60 7.87 -0.97 -1.11
C VAL A 60 9.11 -0.11 -1.25
N GLU A 61 9.16 1.01 -0.53
CA GLU A 61 10.34 1.87 -0.52
C GLU A 61 11.45 1.16 0.27
N PRO A 62 12.64 0.90 -0.33
CA PRO A 62 13.65 -0.02 0.21
C PRO A 62 14.21 0.37 1.59
N ASP A 63 14.14 1.64 1.98
CA ASP A 63 14.61 2.13 3.30
C ASP A 63 13.49 2.26 4.35
N SER A 64 12.25 1.95 3.96
CA SER A 64 11.07 2.14 4.83
C SER A 64 10.65 0.86 5.56
N LEU A 65 11.12 -0.30 5.10
CA LEU A 65 10.68 -1.60 5.60
C LEU A 65 11.29 -1.87 6.99
N ARG A 66 10.44 -1.92 8.01
CA ARG A 66 10.81 -2.15 9.42
C ARG A 66 10.38 -3.51 9.95
N GLY A 67 9.64 -4.28 9.16
CA GLY A 67 9.11 -5.58 9.57
C GLY A 67 8.63 -6.39 8.36
N VAL A 68 7.79 -7.39 8.63
CA VAL A 68 7.21 -8.24 7.59
C VAL A 68 5.83 -7.72 7.21
N LEU A 69 5.59 -7.54 5.92
CA LEU A 69 4.29 -7.16 5.40
C LEU A 69 3.38 -8.38 5.33
N HIS A 70 2.12 -8.21 5.75
CA HIS A 70 1.14 -9.27 5.74
C HIS A 70 -0.12 -8.85 4.98
N LYS A 71 -0.76 -9.85 4.36
CA LYS A 71 -2.13 -9.68 3.89
C LYS A 71 -3.02 -9.29 5.06
N GLY A 72 -3.81 -8.25 4.88
CA GLY A 72 -4.69 -7.69 5.89
C GLY A 72 -4.19 -6.40 6.51
N ASP A 73 -2.90 -6.06 6.35
CA ASP A 73 -2.32 -4.81 6.85
C ASP A 73 -3.03 -3.58 6.25
N LEU A 74 -3.12 -2.52 7.06
CA LEU A 74 -3.83 -1.30 6.71
C LEU A 74 -2.89 -0.35 5.98
N ALA A 75 -3.25 0.06 4.77
CA ALA A 75 -2.56 1.09 4.02
C ALA A 75 -3.33 2.42 4.13
N ILE A 76 -2.67 3.47 4.59
CA ILE A 76 -3.26 4.80 4.74
C ILE A 76 -2.59 5.75 3.76
N LEU A 77 -3.37 6.42 2.92
CA LEU A 77 -2.87 7.42 1.98
C LEU A 77 -2.13 8.52 2.75
N THR A 78 -0.89 8.77 2.36
CA THR A 78 -0.08 9.87 2.87
C THR A 78 -0.12 11.03 1.89
N PRO A 79 -0.23 12.28 2.36
CA PRO A 79 -0.17 13.47 1.51
C PRO A 79 1.19 13.63 0.82
#